data_AF-A0A2E9W0R7-F1
#
_entry.id   AF-A0A2E9W0R7-F1
#
_cell.length_a   1.000
_cell.length_b   1.000
_cell.length_c   1.000
_cell.angle_alpha   90.00
_cell.angle_beta   90.00
_cell.angle_gamma   90.00
#
_symmetry.space_group_name_H-M   'P 1'
#
loop_
_entity.id
_entity.type
_entity.pdbx_description
1 polymer ?
#
loop_
_entity_poly.entity_id
_entity_poly.type
_entity_poly.pdbx_seq_one_letter_code
_entity_poly.pdbx_strand_id
1 'polypeptide(L)' 'MQGVVKSYDPGTGDGILVRESDLAEFDLADDAIEGSIFRMLRQGQRVVFNLDGDGRATGLCLGSEVDMGTPDLS' A
#
# COMPACT_ATOMS: atom_id res chain seq x y z
N MET A 1 0.30 7.53 3.88
CA MET A 1 0.88 6.71 4.99
C MET A 1 1.61 5.52 4.41
N GLN A 2 2.58 4.93 5.13
CA GLN A 2 3.23 3.68 4.71
C GLN A 2 2.56 2.46 5.33
N GLY A 3 2.50 1.37 4.56
CA GLY A 3 1.91 0.12 5.00
C GLY A 3 2.36 -1.09 4.19
N VAL A 4 2.04 -2.26 4.73
CA VAL A 4 2.34 -3.56 4.14
C VAL A 4 1.03 -4.25 3.77
N VAL A 5 0.95 -4.80 2.57
CA VAL A 5 -0.17 -5.64 2.14
C VAL A 5 -0.16 -6.94 2.95
N LYS A 6 -1.17 -7.14 3.80
CA LYS A 6 -1.35 -8.37 4.60
C LYS A 6 -2.03 -9.46 3.78
N SER A 7 -3.01 -9.09 2.96
CA SER A 7 -3.72 -10.00 2.05
C SER A 7 -4.30 -9.22 0.86
N TYR A 8 -4.47 -9.89 -0.27
CA TYR A 8 -5.13 -9.36 -1.45
C TYR A 8 -5.77 -10.50 -2.24
N ASP A 9 -7.05 -10.40 -2.56
CA ASP A 9 -7.75 -11.28 -3.49
C ASP A 9 -7.86 -10.60 -4.86
N PRO A 10 -7.16 -11.08 -5.90
CA PRO A 10 -7.24 -10.48 -7.23
C PRO A 10 -8.58 -10.72 -7.95
N GLY A 11 -9.42 -11.63 -7.46
CA GLY A 11 -10.74 -11.90 -8.01
C GLY A 11 -11.79 -10.86 -7.62
N THR A 12 -11.68 -10.31 -6.40
CA THR A 12 -12.61 -9.30 -5.88
C THR A 12 -12.00 -7.91 -5.76
N GLY A 13 -10.67 -7.81 -5.63
CA GLY A 13 -9.97 -6.57 -5.28
C GLY A 13 -9.87 -6.35 -3.77
N ASP A 14 -10.48 -7.21 -2.96
CA ASP A 14 -10.47 -7.10 -1.50
C ASP A 14 -9.05 -7.32 -0.96
N GLY A 15 -8.72 -6.64 0.12
CA GLY A 15 -7.45 -6.85 0.79
C GLY A 15 -7.36 -6.10 2.10
N ILE A 16 -6.31 -6.42 2.84
CA ILE A 16 -6.00 -5.79 4.11
C ILE A 16 -4.61 -5.18 4.02
N LEU A 17 -4.50 -3.94 4.49
CA LEU A 17 -3.27 -3.19 4.59
C LEU A 17 -2.96 -2.92 6.06
N VAL A 18 -1.73 -3.21 6.48
CA VAL A 18 -1.26 -2.96 7.84
C VAL A 18 -0.38 -1.72 7.81
N ARG A 19 -0.79 -0.68 8.53
CA ARG A 19 0.00 0.55 8.66
C ARG A 19 1.23 0.29 9.53
N GLU A 20 2.39 0.74 9.08
CA GLU A 20 3.65 0.39 9.75
C GLU A 20 3.84 1.04 11.12
N SER A 21 3.28 2.24 11.34
CA SER A 21 3.55 3.00 12.55
C SER A 21 2.90 2.41 13.81
N ASP A 22 1.76 1.75 13.66
CA ASP A 22 0.93 1.28 14.78
C ASP A 22 0.24 -0.06 14.52
N LEU A 23 0.55 -0.73 13.40
CA LEU A 23 -0.01 -2.01 12.99
C LEU A 23 -1.54 -2.01 12.80
N ALA A 24 -2.16 -0.83 12.67
CA ALA A 24 -3.58 -0.74 12.39
C ALA A 24 -3.92 -1.33 11.02
N GLU A 25 -5.02 -2.07 10.97
CA GLU A 25 -5.51 -2.74 9.76
C GLU A 25 -6.55 -1.88 9.05
N PHE A 26 -6.47 -1.86 7.72
CA PHE A 26 -7.34 -1.11 6.84
C PHE A 26 -7.79 -2.01 5.69
N ASP A 27 -9.09 -2.03 5.42
CA ASP A 27 -9.61 -2.65 4.19
C ASP A 27 -9.15 -1.84 2.98
N LEU A 28 -8.94 -2.49 1.85
CA LEU A 28 -8.77 -1.80 0.57
C LEU A 28 -10.10 -1.18 0.13
N ALA A 29 -10.04 0.02 -0.44
CA ALA A 29 -11.15 0.59 -1.19
C ALA A 29 -11.28 -0.12 -2.56
N ASP A 30 -12.49 -0.10 -3.14
CA ASP A 30 -12.74 -0.72 -4.46
C ASP A 30 -11.86 -0.11 -5.57
N ASP A 31 -11.49 1.17 -5.42
CA ASP A 31 -10.64 1.94 -6.34
C ASP A 31 -9.17 1.97 -5.92
N ALA A 32 -8.75 1.12 -4.96
CA ALA A 32 -7.46 1.26 -4.28
C ALA A 32 -6.24 1.30 -5.20
N ILE A 33 -6.28 0.58 -6.33
CA ILE A 33 -5.20 0.55 -7.32
C ILE A 33 -5.58 1.26 -8.63
N GLU A 34 -6.76 1.87 -8.72
CA GLU A 34 -7.18 2.63 -9.89
C GLU A 34 -6.25 3.83 -10.10
N GLY A 35 -5.82 4.05 -11.34
CA GLY A 35 -4.84 5.10 -11.67
C GLY A 35 -3.41 4.84 -11.18
N SER A 36 -3.17 3.75 -10.45
CA SER A 36 -1.82 3.34 -10.03
C SER A 36 -1.12 2.48 -11.10
N ILE A 37 0.19 2.25 -10.91
CA ILE A 37 0.94 1.29 -11.72
C ILE A 37 0.62 -0.16 -11.36
N PHE A 38 -0.03 -0.41 -10.22
CA PHE A 38 -0.28 -1.76 -9.74
C PHE A 38 -1.41 -2.40 -10.55
N ARG A 39 -1.16 -3.62 -11.02
CA ARG A 39 -2.18 -4.50 -11.60
C ARG A 39 -2.58 -5.62 -10.65
N MET A 40 -1.72 -5.90 -9.66
CA MET A 40 -1.95 -6.84 -8.57
C MET A 40 -1.12 -6.38 -7.37
N LEU A 41 -1.54 -6.79 -6.17
CA LEU A 41 -0.78 -6.65 -4.94
C LEU A 41 -0.36 -8.03 -4.42
N ARG A 42 0.81 -8.11 -3.79
CA ARG A 42 1.27 -9.33 -3.14
C ARG A 42 1.38 -9.13 -1.64
N GLN A 43 1.08 -10.18 -0.88
CA GLN A 43 1.36 -10.21 0.55
C GLN A 43 2.83 -9.85 0.83
N GLY A 44 3.06 -9.00 1.84
CA GLY A 44 4.37 -8.49 2.19
C GLY A 44 4.86 -7.29 1.37
N GLN A 45 4.10 -6.86 0.34
CA GLN A 45 4.46 -5.70 -0.46
C GLN A 45 4.27 -4.41 0.32
N ARG A 46 5.32 -3.56 0.34
CA ARG A 46 5.28 -2.23 0.94
C ARG A 46 4.71 -1.20 -0.04
N VAL A 47 3.78 -0.38 0.43
CA VAL A 47 3.11 0.66 -0.38
C VAL A 47 2.89 1.94 0.42
N VAL A 48 2.69 3.04 -0.29
CA VAL A 48 2.08 4.25 0.27
C VAL A 48 0.60 4.24 -0.08
N PHE A 49 -0.26 4.68 0.84
CA PHE A 49 -1.70 4.77 0.65
C PHE A 49 -2.30 5.96 1.40
N ASN A 50 -3.51 6.36 1.03
CA ASN A 50 -4.36 7.32 1.75
C ASN A 50 -5.58 6.60 2.33
N LEU A 51 -6.33 7.26 3.21
CA LEU A 51 -7.67 6.80 3.58
C LEU A 51 -8.72 7.58 2.79
N ASP A 52 -9.74 6.88 2.32
CA ASP A 52 -10.95 7.50 1.78
C ASP A 52 -11.89 7.99 2.90
N GLY A 53 -13.09 8.44 2.53
CA GLY A 53 -14.09 8.95 3.47
C GLY A 53 -14.67 7.89 4.43
N ASP A 54 -14.56 6.62 4.08
CA ASP A 54 -15.02 5.48 4.90
C ASP A 54 -13.89 4.86 5.73
N GLY A 55 -12.67 5.41 5.61
CA GLY A 55 -11.50 4.94 6.33
C GLY A 55 -10.81 3.74 5.66
N ARG A 56 -11.06 3.47 4.38
CA ARG A 56 -10.41 2.40 3.61
C ARG A 56 -9.17 2.91 2.88
N ALA A 57 -8.23 2.02 2.62
CA ALA A 57 -6.99 2.34 1.93
C ALA A 57 -7.23 2.56 0.42
N THR A 58 -6.91 3.76 -0.08
CA THR A 58 -7.03 4.13 -1.50
C THR A 58 -5.76 4.81 -2.03
N GLY A 59 -5.66 4.93 -3.36
CA GLY A 59 -4.57 5.63 -4.05
C GLY A 59 -3.20 5.00 -3.81
N LEU A 60 -3.11 3.68 -3.91
CA LEU A 60 -1.89 2.94 -3.61
C LEU A 60 -0.77 3.28 -4.61
N CYS A 61 0.39 3.62 -4.07
CA CYS A 61 1.60 3.93 -4.82
C CYS A 61 2.80 3.13 -4.29
N LEU A 62 3.87 3.05 -5.09
CA LEU A 62 5.12 2.44 -4.64
C LEU A 62 5.58 3.09 -3.33
N GLY A 63 5.86 2.25 -2.33
CA GLY A 63 6.57 2.66 -1.13
C GLY A 63 7.94 3.22 -1.53
N SER A 64 8.16 4.51 -1.34
CA SER A 64 9.52 5.07 -1.39
C SER A 64 10.21 4.75 -0.07
N GLU A 65 11.16 3.83 -0.08
CA GLU A 65 12.25 3.88 0.88
C GLU A 65 13.04 5.16 0.61
N VAL A 66 13.17 6.02 1.62
CA VAL A 66 14.17 7.10 1.61
C VAL A 66 15.61 6.55 1.58
N ASP A 67 15.79 5.24 1.79
CA ASP A 67 17.08 4.54 1.89
C ASP A 67 17.58 3.91 0.57
N MET A 68 17.01 4.30 -0.58
CA MET A 68 17.68 4.17 -1.88
C MET A 68 18.43 5.47 -2.23
N GLY A 69 18.89 6.20 -1.21
CA GLY A 69 20.00 7.12 -1.38
C GLY A 69 21.19 6.32 -1.86
N THR A 70 21.59 6.49 -3.12
CA THR A 70 22.87 5.96 -3.59
C THR A 70 23.92 6.49 -2.60
N PRO A 71 24.70 5.64 -1.92
CA PRO A 71 25.75 6.11 -1.04
C PRO A 71 26.64 7.07 -1.82
N ASP A 72 26.91 8.26 -1.29
CA ASP A 72 27.94 9.11 -1.87
C ASP A 72 29.24 8.29 -1.89
N LEU A 73 29.77 8.05 -3.08
CA LEU A 73 31.11 7.52 -3.27
C LEU A 73 32.10 8.62 -2.88
N SER A 74 32.30 8.80 -1.56
CA SER A 74 33.37 9.65 -1.02
C SER A 74 34.71 8.95 -1.09
#